data_AF-A0A6A7L9S6-F1
#
_entry.id   AF-A0A6A7L9S6-F1
#
_cell.length_a   1.000
_cell.length_b   1.000
_cell.length_c   1.000
_cell.angle_alpha   90.00
_cell.angle_beta   90.00
_cell.angle_gamma   90.00
#
_symmetry.space_group_name_H-M   'P 1'
#
loop_
_entity.id
_entity.type
_entity.pdbx_description
1 polymer ?
#
loop_
_entity_poly.entity_id
_entity_poly.type
_entity_poly.pdbx_seq_one_letter_code
_entity_poly.pdbx_strand_id
1 'polypeptide(L)'
;MYTAILCREKLANALGEVNTATPAPAPAQPGAVTLPGHDTALGPTARGTRQALDASRAMPYAFLHHQRKPMHSPSKRQQILRPNEIRRNNRAVVLRMLRHSSRLSRAEIARGSGLSEGTVSRIVADLVEDSLVVEDGAENSTGGRPGKCLQLAQDRFGIGVNIETWETRFSVANMPGRIVESKAVRTSPNPDRTLEVIAEQFRAYQAQYGADRLEGLGVTARGIVDSHLGVVKMGNDPRWRRVPVRETLRRKLGVRVDVENNARAAALAEYHYTNPDLHACRCVLFVMVTDGFGVGIILDGRLYTGPHMAAGEFGQMVVADVGDSEPHDRRGCLEQLVSNQAICARYAALTSDSAATTSGDYAARVRRICQAAIDGDPIAHEALRETARYLGLGIANLMWGLDPDAVILWSTMDLVWPMLLPLIQQQLPDLGHGPSFRSVQIRLSMLGEQCAAVGAATLPFSPLFNAGESARTPDAAVRPIERQDRKTYARSHRLSTGSPRP
;
A
#
# COMPACT_ATOMS: atom_id res chain seq x y z
N MET A 1 -4.96 5.30 -22.81
CA MET A 1 -4.99 6.65 -23.43
C MET A 1 -6.37 7.03 -23.97
N TYR A 2 -7.21 6.09 -24.45
CA TYR A 2 -8.58 6.37 -24.90
C TYR A 2 -9.62 6.65 -23.78
N THR A 3 -9.37 6.19 -22.54
CA THR A 3 -10.31 6.38 -21.41
C THR A 3 -10.19 7.76 -20.75
N ALA A 4 -9.06 8.46 -20.92
CA ALA A 4 -8.81 9.77 -20.30
C ALA A 4 -9.48 10.94 -21.05
N ILE A 5 -9.80 10.76 -22.34
CA ILE A 5 -10.44 11.78 -23.17
C ILE A 5 -11.94 11.88 -22.88
N LEU A 6 -12.61 10.73 -22.66
CA LEU A 6 -14.03 10.68 -22.33
C LEU A 6 -14.39 11.30 -20.96
N CYS A 7 -13.45 11.37 -20.01
CA CYS A 7 -13.67 12.06 -18.73
C CYS A 7 -13.61 13.59 -18.86
N ARG A 8 -12.84 14.14 -19.82
CA ARG A 8 -12.77 15.60 -20.00
C ARG A 8 -14.00 16.17 -20.69
N GLU A 9 -14.57 15.48 -21.68
CA GLU A 9 -15.76 15.96 -22.40
C GLU A 9 -17.03 15.93 -21.54
N LYS A 10 -17.15 14.99 -20.59
CA LYS A 10 -18.30 14.95 -19.67
C LYS A 10 -18.23 16.00 -18.56
N LEU A 11 -17.04 16.43 -18.15
CA LEU A 11 -16.85 17.50 -17.15
C LEU A 11 -17.13 18.89 -17.73
N ALA A 12 -16.89 19.11 -19.03
CA ALA A 12 -17.21 20.38 -19.69
C ALA A 12 -18.72 20.60 -19.87
N ASN A 13 -19.50 19.54 -20.10
CA ASN A 13 -20.95 19.64 -20.30
C ASN A 13 -21.77 19.74 -18.98
N ALA A 14 -21.15 19.54 -17.82
CA ALA A 14 -21.80 19.65 -16.51
C ALA A 14 -21.66 21.05 -15.87
N LEU A 15 -20.83 21.92 -16.44
CA LEU A 15 -20.61 23.29 -15.96
C LEU A 15 -21.15 24.28 -17.00
N GLY A 16 -22.47 24.43 -17.00
CA GLY A 16 -23.15 25.47 -17.75
C GLY A 16 -22.69 26.87 -17.33
N GLU A 17 -22.48 27.69 -18.35
CA GLU A 17 -22.17 29.13 -18.38
C GLU A 17 -22.46 29.92 -17.09
N VAL A 18 -21.41 30.48 -16.49
CA VAL A 18 -21.54 31.63 -15.59
C VAL A 18 -20.76 32.80 -16.17
N ASN A 19 -21.52 33.85 -16.41
CA ASN A 19 -21.18 35.09 -17.09
C ASN A 19 -20.06 35.87 -16.39
N THR A 20 -19.30 36.60 -17.19
CA THR A 20 -18.19 37.46 -16.75
C THR A 20 -18.71 38.78 -16.17
N ALA A 21 -18.33 39.11 -14.94
CA ALA A 21 -18.48 40.46 -14.40
C ALA A 21 -17.31 40.81 -13.46
N THR A 22 -16.63 41.91 -13.79
CA THR A 22 -15.45 42.51 -13.17
C THR A 22 -15.71 42.98 -11.72
N PRO A 23 -14.75 42.91 -10.78
CA PRO A 23 -14.96 43.37 -9.40
C PRO A 23 -14.68 44.87 -9.23
N ALA A 24 -15.50 45.54 -8.42
CA ALA A 24 -15.32 46.93 -7.94
C ALA A 24 -14.67 46.96 -6.54
N PRO A 25 -14.02 48.06 -6.11
CA PRO A 25 -13.07 48.06 -5.00
C PRO A 25 -13.73 48.22 -3.61
N ALA A 26 -13.01 47.74 -2.58
CA ALA A 26 -13.42 47.72 -1.18
C ALA A 26 -13.47 49.10 -0.50
N PRO A 27 -14.37 49.33 0.47
CA PRO A 27 -14.32 50.51 1.33
C PRO A 27 -13.56 50.27 2.65
N ALA A 28 -13.04 51.38 3.18
CA ALA A 28 -12.10 51.51 4.29
C ALA A 28 -12.67 51.20 5.70
N GLN A 29 -11.77 50.84 6.61
CA GLN A 29 -12.01 50.71 8.06
C GLN A 29 -12.29 52.05 8.75
N PRO A 30 -12.97 52.03 9.91
CA PRO A 30 -12.75 53.04 10.93
C PRO A 30 -12.33 52.43 12.29
N GLY A 31 -11.25 52.99 12.84
CA GLY A 31 -11.25 53.63 14.15
C GLY A 31 -11.21 52.77 15.42
N ALA A 32 -10.04 52.77 16.07
CA ALA A 32 -9.85 52.35 17.45
C ALA A 32 -10.70 53.16 18.44
N VAL A 33 -11.24 52.50 19.47
CA VAL A 33 -11.75 53.14 20.68
C VAL A 33 -11.28 52.38 21.93
N THR A 34 -10.71 53.17 22.83
CA THR A 34 -10.13 52.94 24.15
C THR A 34 -11.09 52.37 25.21
N LEU A 35 -10.56 51.54 26.10
CA LEU A 35 -11.16 51.12 27.38
C LEU A 35 -11.00 52.21 28.46
N PRO A 36 -11.91 52.30 29.44
CA PRO A 36 -11.57 52.79 30.78
C PRO A 36 -11.67 51.65 31.81
N GLY A 37 -10.68 51.63 32.70
CA GLY A 37 -10.67 50.75 33.88
C GLY A 37 -11.52 51.28 35.02
N HIS A 38 -11.71 50.43 36.03
CA HIS A 38 -11.90 50.86 37.41
C HIS A 38 -11.43 49.76 38.37
N ASP A 39 -10.42 50.13 39.16
CA ASP A 39 -10.05 49.50 40.42
C ASP A 39 -11.21 49.55 41.43
N THR A 40 -11.30 48.54 42.31
CA THR A 40 -11.52 48.79 43.74
C THR A 40 -11.08 47.63 44.64
N ALA A 41 -10.32 48.04 45.64
CA ALA A 41 -9.60 47.39 46.72
C ALA A 41 -10.38 46.46 47.71
N LEU A 42 -9.63 45.44 48.18
CA LEU A 42 -9.32 45.03 49.57
C LEU A 42 -10.41 44.92 50.65
N GLY A 43 -10.45 43.77 51.34
CA GLY A 43 -10.67 43.70 52.80
C GLY A 43 -11.05 42.32 53.38
N PRO A 44 -10.51 41.87 54.55
CA PRO A 44 -10.37 40.44 54.91
C PRO A 44 -11.18 40.00 56.17
N THR A 45 -11.03 38.71 56.56
CA THR A 45 -11.20 38.04 57.90
C THR A 45 -12.07 36.76 57.82
N ALA A 46 -12.00 35.73 58.66
CA ALA A 46 -10.99 35.06 59.49
C ALA A 46 -11.66 33.83 60.17
N ARG A 47 -10.91 32.72 60.32
CA ARG A 47 -10.94 31.67 61.39
C ARG A 47 -12.07 30.62 61.52
N GLY A 48 -11.60 29.37 61.68
CA GLY A 48 -12.06 28.33 62.63
C GLY A 48 -12.87 27.20 61.99
N THR A 49 -12.67 25.90 62.21
CA THR A 49 -11.88 25.15 63.21
C THR A 49 -11.71 23.70 62.74
N ARG A 50 -10.66 23.06 63.29
CA ARG A 50 -10.16 21.71 63.08
C ARG A 50 -11.14 20.57 63.42
N GLN A 51 -11.02 19.45 62.70
CA GLN A 51 -10.98 18.12 63.32
C GLN A 51 -9.93 17.27 62.61
N ALA A 52 -9.19 16.50 63.42
CA ALA A 52 -7.98 15.79 63.08
C ALA A 52 -8.14 14.28 63.29
N LEU A 53 -7.15 13.53 62.79
CA LEU A 53 -6.84 12.10 62.95
C LEU A 53 -7.45 11.23 61.83
N ASP A 54 -6.72 10.36 61.14
CA ASP A 54 -5.51 9.64 61.52
C ASP A 54 -4.68 9.22 60.29
N ALA A 55 -3.36 9.14 60.47
CA ALA A 55 -2.38 8.79 59.47
C ALA A 55 -1.91 7.34 59.67
N SER A 56 -1.76 6.56 58.58
CA SER A 56 -0.58 5.69 58.38
C SER A 56 -0.76 4.75 57.18
N ARG A 57 -0.01 5.03 56.11
CA ARG A 57 0.74 4.12 55.21
C ARG A 57 0.82 4.69 53.79
N ALA A 58 1.77 5.59 53.59
CA ALA A 58 2.33 5.83 52.27
C ALA A 58 3.86 5.93 52.42
N MET A 59 4.56 4.89 51.96
CA MET A 59 6.00 4.89 51.80
C MET A 59 6.37 5.82 50.62
N PRO A 60 7.35 6.73 50.77
CA PRO A 60 7.81 7.56 49.66
C PRO A 60 8.75 6.76 48.75
N TYR A 61 8.40 6.61 47.47
CA TYR A 61 9.33 6.16 46.43
C TYR A 61 10.42 7.21 46.24
N ALA A 62 11.60 6.95 46.79
CA ALA A 62 12.81 7.70 46.51
C ALA A 62 13.25 7.43 45.06
N PHE A 63 13.34 8.49 44.26
CA PHE A 63 13.97 8.48 42.94
C PHE A 63 15.47 8.18 43.09
N LEU A 64 15.88 6.95 42.80
CA LEU A 64 17.28 6.61 42.60
C LEU A 64 17.76 7.20 41.26
N HIS A 65 18.47 8.31 41.33
CA HIS A 65 19.30 8.82 40.23
C HIS A 65 20.46 7.84 39.97
N HIS A 66 20.22 6.80 39.18
CA HIS A 66 21.31 6.15 38.46
C HIS A 66 21.71 7.05 37.29
N GLN A 67 22.82 7.76 37.45
CA GLN A 67 23.56 8.37 36.37
C GLN A 67 23.95 7.28 35.36
N ARG A 68 23.11 7.06 34.35
CA ARG A 68 23.48 6.26 33.18
C ARG A 68 24.51 7.06 32.40
N LYS A 69 25.73 6.52 32.30
CA LYS A 69 26.75 6.98 31.34
C LYS A 69 26.08 7.18 29.98
N PRO A 70 26.41 8.25 29.23
CA PRO A 70 25.85 8.46 27.91
C PRO A 70 26.18 7.25 27.04
N MET A 71 25.13 6.56 26.56
CA MET A 71 25.30 5.51 25.55
C MET A 71 25.96 6.16 24.35
N HIS A 72 27.21 5.76 24.06
CA HIS A 72 27.83 6.05 22.79
C HIS A 72 26.87 5.61 21.68
N SER A 73 26.45 6.57 20.86
CA SER A 73 25.88 6.29 19.54
C SER A 73 26.82 5.30 18.84
N PRO A 74 26.34 4.15 18.34
CA PRO A 74 27.18 3.32 17.50
C PRO A 74 27.52 4.16 16.28
N SER A 75 28.79 4.57 16.18
CA SER A 75 29.35 5.23 15.00
C SER A 75 28.84 4.50 13.76
N LYS A 76 28.21 5.22 12.82
CA LYS A 76 27.95 4.70 11.47
C LYS A 76 29.29 4.19 10.92
N ARG A 77 29.56 2.89 11.04
CA ARG A 77 30.65 2.26 10.30
C ARG A 77 30.27 2.47 8.83
N GLN A 78 30.95 3.39 8.16
CA GLN A 78 30.90 3.46 6.70
C GLN A 78 31.37 2.10 6.21
N GLN A 79 30.42 1.29 5.76
CA GLN A 79 30.69 -0.01 5.22
C GLN A 79 31.47 0.23 3.92
N ILE A 80 32.75 -0.10 3.91
CA ILE A 80 33.57 0.01 2.69
C ILE A 80 33.00 -1.00 1.70
N LEU A 81 32.26 -0.50 0.71
CA LEU A 81 31.68 -1.33 -0.34
C LEU A 81 32.81 -1.90 -1.20
N ARG A 82 32.73 -3.20 -1.48
CA ARG A 82 33.67 -3.87 -2.37
C ARG A 82 33.48 -3.35 -3.80
N PRO A 83 34.51 -3.38 -4.68
CA PRO A 83 34.40 -2.87 -6.05
C PRO A 83 33.21 -3.42 -6.85
N ASN A 84 32.88 -4.71 -6.69
CA ASN A 84 31.72 -5.33 -7.34
C ASN A 84 30.38 -4.80 -6.81
N GLU A 85 30.30 -4.49 -5.52
CA GLU A 85 29.10 -3.91 -4.90
C GLU A 85 28.89 -2.47 -5.39
N ILE A 86 29.98 -1.71 -5.54
CA ILE A 86 29.94 -0.36 -6.14
C ILE A 86 29.44 -0.43 -7.58
N ARG A 87 29.97 -1.34 -8.41
CA ARG A 87 29.52 -1.50 -9.80
C ARG A 87 28.04 -1.87 -9.87
N ARG A 88 27.59 -2.81 -9.02
CA ARG A 88 26.19 -3.23 -8.96
C ARG A 88 25.27 -2.08 -8.54
N ASN A 89 25.67 -1.31 -7.53
CA ASN A 89 24.90 -0.14 -7.06
C ASN A 89 24.80 0.94 -8.13
N ASN A 90 25.90 1.24 -8.83
CA ASN A 90 25.90 2.23 -9.89
C ASN A 90 25.05 1.80 -11.10
N ARG A 91 25.07 0.51 -11.46
CA ARG A 91 24.15 -0.05 -12.48
C ARG A 91 22.69 0.17 -12.09
N ALA A 92 22.34 -0.13 -10.84
CA ALA A 92 20.99 0.05 -10.34
C ALA A 92 20.55 1.53 -10.32
N VAL A 93 21.46 2.47 -10.03
CA VAL A 93 21.19 3.92 -10.15
C VAL A 93 20.77 4.26 -11.58
N VAL A 94 21.55 3.84 -12.58
CA VAL A 94 21.25 4.12 -13.99
C VAL A 94 19.91 3.50 -14.41
N LEU A 95 19.66 2.25 -14.06
CA LEU A 95 18.39 1.57 -14.37
C LEU A 95 17.19 2.25 -13.70
N ARG A 96 17.31 2.71 -12.46
CA ARG A 96 16.25 3.47 -11.79
C ARG A 96 15.97 4.79 -12.51
N MET A 97 17.00 5.53 -12.91
CA MET A 97 16.82 6.77 -13.67
C MET A 97 16.05 6.52 -14.98
N LEU A 98 16.42 5.47 -15.73
CA LEU A 98 15.73 5.09 -16.97
C LEU A 98 14.31 4.54 -16.75
N ARG A 99 14.01 4.01 -15.56
CA ARG A 99 12.64 3.60 -15.20
C ARG A 99 11.73 4.80 -14.96
N HIS A 100 12.23 5.83 -14.29
CA HIS A 100 11.45 7.03 -13.95
C HIS A 100 11.40 8.05 -15.10
N SER A 101 12.35 7.98 -16.03
CA SER A 101 12.42 8.83 -17.22
C SER A 101 12.64 7.95 -18.45
N SER A 102 11.62 7.85 -19.29
CA SER A 102 11.54 6.89 -20.39
C SER A 102 12.67 7.00 -21.40
N ARG A 103 13.28 8.18 -21.55
CA ARG A 103 14.40 8.46 -22.45
C ARG A 103 15.39 9.39 -21.76
N LEU A 104 16.65 8.98 -21.67
CA LEU A 104 17.74 9.83 -21.17
C LEU A 104 19.00 9.65 -22.01
N SER A 105 19.71 10.72 -22.28
CA SER A 105 21.08 10.67 -22.81
C SER A 105 22.10 10.28 -21.73
N ARG A 106 23.29 9.82 -22.15
CA ARG A 106 24.41 9.58 -21.22
C ARG A 106 24.77 10.83 -20.41
N ALA A 107 24.69 12.01 -21.02
CA ALA A 107 25.00 13.29 -20.38
C ALA A 107 23.97 13.64 -19.29
N GLU A 108 22.70 13.35 -19.52
CA GLU A 108 21.65 13.53 -18.49
C GLU A 108 21.82 12.54 -17.35
N ILE A 109 22.16 11.28 -17.65
CA ILE A 109 22.45 10.28 -16.61
C ILE A 109 23.65 10.70 -15.78
N ALA A 110 24.75 11.18 -16.39
CA ALA A 110 25.92 11.67 -15.66
C ALA A 110 25.56 12.85 -14.73
N ARG A 111 24.86 13.86 -15.26
CA ARG A 111 24.41 15.03 -14.48
C ARG A 111 23.48 14.64 -13.33
N GLY A 112 22.50 13.77 -13.58
CA GLY A 112 21.49 13.40 -12.58
C GLY A 112 21.95 12.36 -11.56
N SER A 113 22.94 11.52 -11.90
CA SER A 113 23.47 10.50 -10.98
C SER A 113 24.66 10.98 -10.15
N GLY A 114 25.34 12.06 -10.55
CA GLY A 114 26.58 12.51 -9.95
C GLY A 114 27.80 11.63 -10.29
N LEU A 115 27.65 10.68 -11.22
CA LEU A 115 28.75 9.83 -11.71
C LEU A 115 29.52 10.52 -12.83
N SER A 116 30.81 10.21 -12.98
CA SER A 116 31.61 10.73 -14.09
C SER A 116 31.14 10.17 -15.45
N GLU A 117 31.27 10.96 -16.52
CA GLU A 117 30.85 10.56 -17.88
C GLU A 117 31.49 9.24 -18.34
N GLY A 118 32.78 9.02 -18.01
CA GLY A 118 33.47 7.77 -18.30
C GLY A 118 32.90 6.58 -17.53
N THR A 119 32.43 6.79 -16.30
CA THR A 119 31.76 5.75 -15.49
C THR A 119 30.40 5.40 -16.07
N VAL A 120 29.58 6.41 -16.42
CA VAL A 120 28.29 6.22 -17.06
C VAL A 120 28.44 5.49 -18.40
N SER A 121 29.41 5.88 -19.22
CA SER A 121 29.65 5.24 -20.52
C SER A 121 29.96 3.76 -20.39
N ARG A 122 30.79 3.38 -19.41
CA ARG A 122 31.10 1.97 -19.12
C ARG A 122 29.88 1.20 -18.61
N ILE A 123 29.12 1.78 -17.68
CA ILE A 123 27.91 1.16 -17.12
C ILE A 123 26.86 0.94 -18.22
N VAL A 124 26.63 1.94 -19.06
CA VAL A 124 25.68 1.84 -20.17
C VAL A 124 26.12 0.79 -21.17
N ALA A 125 27.42 0.72 -21.51
CA ALA A 125 27.94 -0.33 -22.38
C ALA A 125 27.64 -1.73 -21.83
N ASP A 126 27.92 -1.96 -20.53
CA ASP A 126 27.60 -3.24 -19.87
C ASP A 126 26.08 -3.54 -19.92
N LEU A 127 25.22 -2.53 -19.68
CA LEU A 127 23.77 -2.71 -19.66
C LEU A 127 23.18 -2.98 -21.07
N VAL A 128 23.80 -2.44 -22.11
CA VAL A 128 23.44 -2.72 -23.51
C VAL A 128 23.89 -4.12 -23.89
N GLU A 129 25.09 -4.54 -23.50
CA GLU A 129 25.59 -5.91 -23.70
C GLU A 129 24.68 -6.94 -23.02
N ASP A 130 24.23 -6.65 -21.79
CA ASP A 130 23.26 -7.48 -21.06
C ASP A 130 21.82 -7.38 -21.61
N SER A 131 21.58 -6.61 -22.67
CA SER A 131 20.25 -6.38 -23.28
C SER A 131 19.21 -5.83 -22.29
N LEU A 132 19.64 -5.05 -21.30
CA LEU A 132 18.77 -4.37 -20.33
C LEU A 132 18.42 -2.94 -20.74
N VAL A 133 19.27 -2.34 -21.57
CA VAL A 133 19.12 -0.97 -22.09
C VAL A 133 19.30 -1.00 -23.61
N VAL A 134 18.51 -0.21 -24.32
CA VAL A 134 18.59 -0.02 -25.76
C VAL A 134 18.96 1.43 -26.07
N GLU A 135 19.85 1.63 -27.05
CA GLU A 135 20.08 2.96 -27.63
C GLU A 135 19.04 3.23 -28.72
N ASP A 136 18.10 4.14 -28.43
CA ASP A 136 17.18 4.64 -29.43
C ASP A 136 17.80 5.84 -30.17
N GLY A 137 17.39 6.05 -31.42
CA GLY A 137 17.93 7.08 -32.32
C GLY A 137 17.97 8.49 -31.72
N ALA A 138 18.79 9.35 -32.32
CA ALA A 138 19.03 10.74 -31.91
C ALA A 138 17.74 11.56 -31.75
N GLU A 139 17.61 12.31 -30.65
CA GLU A 139 16.63 13.38 -30.54
C GLU A 139 17.01 14.58 -31.42
N ASN A 140 16.02 15.32 -31.91
CA ASN A 140 16.24 16.58 -32.63
C ASN A 140 16.84 17.62 -31.67
N SER A 141 18.17 17.79 -31.73
CA SER A 141 18.88 18.80 -30.95
C SER A 141 18.72 20.19 -31.58
N THR A 142 18.45 21.20 -30.75
CA THR A 142 18.48 22.64 -31.11
C THR A 142 19.89 23.23 -31.14
N GLY A 143 20.94 22.41 -30.96
CA GLY A 143 22.35 22.81 -31.15
C GLY A 143 23.33 21.77 -30.57
N GLY A 144 24.28 21.30 -31.39
CA GLY A 144 25.26 20.26 -31.04
C GLY A 144 24.91 18.86 -31.58
N ARG A 145 25.91 17.93 -31.65
CA ARG A 145 25.70 16.55 -32.14
C ARG A 145 24.64 15.87 -31.28
N PRO A 146 23.49 15.45 -31.82
CA PRO A 146 22.41 14.92 -31.01
C PRO A 146 22.86 13.63 -30.33
N GLY A 147 22.70 13.59 -28.99
CA GLY A 147 23.00 12.40 -28.20
C GLY A 147 21.97 11.30 -28.51
N LYS A 148 22.42 10.04 -28.60
CA LYS A 148 21.49 8.90 -28.63
C LYS A 148 20.76 8.80 -27.29
N CYS A 149 19.46 8.56 -27.33
CA CYS A 149 18.65 8.35 -26.13
C CYS A 149 18.75 6.89 -25.67
N LEU A 150 18.77 6.69 -24.37
CA LEU A 150 18.78 5.38 -23.73
C LEU A 150 17.39 5.11 -23.16
N GLN A 151 16.94 3.87 -23.28
CA GLN A 151 15.68 3.40 -22.70
C GLN A 151 15.83 1.98 -22.17
N LEU A 152 14.98 1.60 -21.22
CA LEU A 152 14.89 0.20 -20.77
C LEU A 152 14.43 -0.71 -21.91
N ALA A 153 14.98 -1.93 -21.94
CA ALA A 153 14.56 -2.96 -22.88
C ALA A 153 13.05 -3.26 -22.74
N GLN A 154 12.38 -3.37 -23.89
CA GLN A 154 10.92 -3.59 -23.97
C GLN A 154 10.56 -5.07 -24.13
N ASP A 155 11.53 -5.91 -24.46
CA ASP A 155 11.44 -7.34 -24.78
C ASP A 155 11.98 -8.24 -23.65
N ARG A 156 12.25 -7.67 -22.48
CA ARG A 156 12.50 -8.39 -21.22
C ARG A 156 11.21 -8.45 -20.42
N PHE A 157 10.79 -9.65 -20.00
CA PHE A 157 9.48 -9.86 -19.39
C PHE A 157 9.56 -10.51 -18.00
N GLY A 158 8.62 -10.14 -17.14
CA GLY A 158 8.35 -10.78 -15.87
C GLY A 158 6.93 -11.35 -15.89
N ILE A 159 6.76 -12.55 -15.34
CA ILE A 159 5.44 -13.16 -15.16
C ILE A 159 4.97 -12.87 -13.74
N GLY A 160 3.80 -12.27 -13.62
CA GLY A 160 3.11 -11.98 -12.37
C GLY A 160 1.90 -12.88 -12.17
N VAL A 161 1.68 -13.28 -10.93
CA VAL A 161 0.47 -13.98 -10.50
C VAL A 161 -0.08 -13.30 -9.26
N ASN A 162 -1.29 -12.75 -9.35
CA ASN A 162 -2.02 -12.28 -8.18
C ASN A 162 -3.08 -13.31 -7.76
N ILE A 163 -2.91 -13.89 -6.58
CA ILE A 163 -3.82 -14.89 -6.01
C ILE A 163 -4.83 -14.18 -5.11
N GLU A 164 -6.07 -14.05 -5.61
CA GLU A 164 -7.21 -13.56 -4.84
C GLU A 164 -8.17 -14.71 -4.48
N THR A 165 -9.16 -14.42 -3.63
CA THR A 165 -10.16 -15.41 -3.19
C THR A 165 -10.99 -15.96 -4.35
N TRP A 166 -11.42 -15.07 -5.25
CA TRP A 166 -12.27 -15.43 -6.38
C TRP A 166 -11.45 -15.81 -7.62
N GLU A 167 -10.46 -15.01 -8.00
CA GLU A 167 -9.68 -15.24 -9.22
C GLU A 167 -8.17 -15.15 -9.00
N THR A 168 -7.44 -16.01 -9.68
CA THR A 168 -6.00 -15.91 -9.83
C THR A 168 -5.73 -15.24 -11.16
N ARG A 169 -5.12 -14.06 -11.11
CA ARG A 169 -4.80 -13.27 -12.30
C ARG A 169 -3.34 -13.46 -12.67
N PHE A 170 -3.12 -13.95 -13.87
CA PHE A 170 -1.82 -14.04 -14.52
C PHE A 170 -1.58 -12.79 -15.35
N SER A 171 -0.35 -12.31 -15.35
CA SER A 171 0.04 -11.17 -16.17
C SER A 171 1.48 -11.30 -16.64
N VAL A 172 1.75 -10.85 -17.85
CA VAL A 172 3.10 -10.67 -18.38
C VAL A 172 3.32 -9.18 -18.49
N ALA A 173 4.40 -8.68 -17.89
CA ALA A 173 4.79 -7.28 -17.99
C ALA A 173 6.22 -7.18 -18.52
N ASN A 174 6.50 -6.12 -19.28
CA ASN A 174 7.87 -5.79 -19.63
C ASN A 174 8.60 -5.06 -18.49
N MET A 175 9.92 -4.86 -18.62
CA MET A 175 10.74 -4.20 -17.59
C MET A 175 10.28 -2.78 -17.19
N PRO A 176 9.77 -1.94 -18.12
CA PRO A 176 9.06 -0.69 -17.80
C PRO A 176 7.73 -0.82 -17.05
N GLY A 177 7.28 -2.04 -16.73
CA GLY A 177 6.05 -2.27 -15.97
C GLY A 177 4.76 -2.25 -16.80
N ARG A 178 4.85 -2.25 -18.14
CA ARG A 178 3.67 -2.33 -19.00
C ARG A 178 3.20 -3.77 -19.13
N ILE A 179 1.94 -4.02 -18.78
CA ILE A 179 1.26 -5.30 -19.02
C ILE A 179 1.11 -5.52 -20.53
N VAL A 180 1.65 -6.62 -21.03
CA VAL A 180 1.53 -7.04 -22.44
C VAL A 180 0.42 -8.08 -22.63
N GLU A 181 0.18 -8.89 -21.60
CA GLU A 181 -0.85 -9.91 -21.60
C GLU A 181 -1.37 -10.13 -20.18
N SER A 182 -2.66 -10.43 -20.04
CA SER A 182 -3.28 -10.76 -18.77
C SER A 182 -4.42 -11.75 -18.96
N LYS A 183 -4.57 -12.66 -18.00
CA LYS A 183 -5.61 -13.70 -17.99
C LYS A 183 -6.04 -13.98 -16.55
N ALA A 184 -7.33 -14.14 -16.32
CA ALA A 184 -7.86 -14.58 -15.03
C ALA A 184 -8.38 -16.02 -15.13
N VAL A 185 -8.24 -16.77 -14.05
CA VAL A 185 -8.86 -18.10 -13.87
C VAL A 185 -9.46 -18.17 -12.46
N ARG A 186 -10.47 -19.03 -12.27
CA ARG A 186 -11.04 -19.25 -10.93
C ARG A 186 -9.97 -19.78 -9.98
N THR A 187 -9.80 -19.13 -8.82
CA THR A 187 -8.87 -19.62 -7.79
C THR A 187 -9.37 -20.95 -7.22
N SER A 188 -8.49 -21.96 -7.17
CA SER A 188 -8.81 -23.19 -6.47
C SER A 188 -8.78 -22.94 -4.95
N PRO A 189 -9.77 -23.42 -4.20
CA PRO A 189 -9.72 -23.37 -2.75
C PRO A 189 -8.60 -24.23 -2.15
N ASN A 190 -8.00 -25.14 -2.94
CA ASN A 190 -6.83 -25.90 -2.55
C ASN A 190 -5.54 -25.17 -3.01
N PRO A 191 -4.65 -24.75 -2.09
CA PRO A 191 -3.40 -24.08 -2.44
C PRO A 191 -2.52 -24.91 -3.39
N ASP A 192 -2.40 -26.22 -3.19
CA ASP A 192 -1.55 -27.07 -4.04
C ASP A 192 -2.04 -27.09 -5.49
N ARG A 193 -3.36 -27.14 -5.69
CA ARG A 193 -3.97 -27.04 -7.02
C ARG A 193 -3.76 -25.67 -7.63
N THR A 194 -3.90 -24.59 -6.85
CA THR A 194 -3.57 -23.24 -7.34
C THR A 194 -2.11 -23.14 -7.78
N LEU A 195 -1.16 -23.69 -7.01
CA LEU A 195 0.27 -23.71 -7.37
C LEU A 195 0.58 -24.59 -8.59
N GLU A 196 -0.18 -25.68 -8.81
CA GLU A 196 -0.10 -26.49 -10.04
C GLU A 196 -0.53 -25.69 -11.27
N VAL A 197 -1.70 -25.05 -11.22
CA VAL A 197 -2.20 -24.19 -12.30
C VAL A 197 -1.21 -23.06 -12.61
N ILE A 198 -0.58 -22.49 -11.57
CA ILE A 198 0.46 -21.48 -11.75
C ILE A 198 1.65 -22.04 -12.51
N ALA A 199 2.12 -23.23 -12.15
CA ALA A 199 3.26 -23.85 -12.82
C ALA A 199 2.94 -24.20 -14.29
N GLU A 200 1.71 -24.64 -14.58
CA GLU A 200 1.25 -24.93 -15.94
C GLU A 200 1.19 -23.66 -16.81
N GLN A 201 0.55 -22.59 -16.32
CA GLN A 201 0.48 -21.33 -17.06
C GLN A 201 1.85 -20.68 -17.22
N PHE A 202 2.74 -20.77 -16.23
CA PHE A 202 4.12 -20.29 -16.36
C PHE A 202 4.85 -20.95 -17.53
N ARG A 203 4.74 -22.29 -17.68
CA ARG A 203 5.38 -23.01 -18.79
C ARG A 203 4.80 -22.60 -20.15
N ALA A 204 3.49 -22.32 -20.23
CA ALA A 204 2.87 -21.80 -21.44
C ALA A 204 3.46 -20.44 -21.83
N TYR A 205 3.59 -19.52 -20.88
CA TYR A 205 4.25 -18.23 -21.13
C TYR A 205 5.74 -18.37 -21.43
N GLN A 206 6.44 -19.29 -20.78
CA GLN A 206 7.84 -19.57 -21.10
C GLN A 206 8.02 -20.05 -22.54
N ALA A 207 7.13 -20.91 -23.04
CA ALA A 207 7.15 -21.35 -24.44
C ALA A 207 6.83 -20.20 -25.42
N GLN A 208 5.89 -19.31 -25.06
CA GLN A 208 5.47 -18.19 -25.90
C GLN A 208 6.50 -17.05 -25.96
N TYR A 209 7.07 -16.66 -24.82
CA TYR A 209 7.96 -15.50 -24.69
C TYR A 209 9.45 -15.87 -24.75
N GLY A 210 9.82 -17.15 -24.64
CA GLY A 210 11.22 -17.59 -24.64
C GLY A 210 11.87 -17.44 -23.27
N ALA A 211 12.53 -18.50 -22.81
CA ALA A 211 13.08 -18.57 -21.45
C ALA A 211 14.21 -17.56 -21.18
N ASP A 212 14.96 -17.19 -22.21
CA ASP A 212 16.06 -16.22 -22.19
C ASP A 212 15.59 -14.78 -21.95
N ARG A 213 14.35 -14.46 -22.33
CA ARG A 213 13.72 -13.15 -22.15
C ARG A 213 12.92 -13.01 -20.87
N LEU A 214 12.74 -14.09 -20.11
CA LEU A 214 12.00 -14.09 -18.84
C LEU A 214 12.93 -13.88 -17.64
N GLU A 215 12.65 -12.87 -16.82
CA GLU A 215 13.40 -12.62 -15.58
C GLU A 215 12.97 -13.52 -14.42
N GLY A 216 11.75 -14.05 -14.46
CA GLY A 216 11.23 -14.96 -13.43
C GLY A 216 9.73 -14.81 -13.17
N LEU A 217 9.31 -15.31 -12.02
CA LEU A 217 7.92 -15.35 -11.57
C LEU A 217 7.75 -14.54 -10.27
N GLY A 218 6.89 -13.53 -10.29
CA GLY A 218 6.42 -12.87 -9.07
C GLY A 218 5.02 -13.34 -8.71
N VAL A 219 4.82 -13.67 -7.44
CA VAL A 219 3.52 -14.13 -6.91
C VAL A 219 3.09 -13.21 -5.79
N THR A 220 1.88 -12.67 -5.90
CA THR A 220 1.24 -11.93 -4.81
C THR A 220 0.11 -12.73 -4.21
N ALA A 221 -0.03 -12.64 -2.89
CA ALA A 221 -1.08 -13.29 -2.14
C ALA A 221 -1.60 -12.35 -1.04
N ARG A 222 -2.79 -12.67 -0.54
CA ARG A 222 -3.41 -11.96 0.57
C ARG A 222 -2.95 -12.45 1.94
N GLY A 223 -3.04 -11.54 2.91
CA GLY A 223 -2.66 -11.75 4.29
C GLY A 223 -1.16 -11.54 4.53
N ILE A 224 -0.65 -12.13 5.62
CA ILE A 224 0.72 -11.95 6.08
C ILE A 224 1.65 -12.85 5.25
N VAL A 225 2.44 -12.24 4.38
CA VAL A 225 3.43 -12.91 3.54
C VAL A 225 4.83 -12.65 4.07
N ASP A 226 5.59 -13.72 4.31
CA ASP A 226 7.03 -13.64 4.47
C ASP A 226 7.71 -13.58 3.11
N SER A 227 8.04 -12.39 2.61
CA SER A 227 8.74 -12.27 1.33
C SER A 227 10.21 -12.68 1.39
N HIS A 228 10.82 -12.77 2.59
CA HIS A 228 12.17 -13.33 2.73
C HIS A 228 12.17 -14.84 2.53
N LEU A 229 11.23 -15.54 3.15
CA LEU A 229 11.10 -17.01 3.01
C LEU A 229 10.28 -17.43 1.78
N GLY A 230 9.48 -16.52 1.23
CA GLY A 230 8.54 -16.80 0.15
C GLY A 230 7.36 -17.66 0.61
N VAL A 231 6.84 -17.38 1.81
CA VAL A 231 5.81 -18.16 2.50
C VAL A 231 4.60 -17.30 2.80
N VAL A 232 3.39 -17.78 2.51
CA VAL A 232 2.16 -17.18 3.05
C VAL A 232 2.02 -17.67 4.49
N LYS A 233 2.32 -16.83 5.49
CA LYS A 233 2.25 -17.22 6.92
C LYS A 233 0.80 -17.41 7.34
N MET A 234 -0.05 -16.49 6.93
CA MET A 234 -1.47 -16.44 7.24
C MET A 234 -2.20 -15.79 6.07
N GLY A 235 -2.97 -16.57 5.32
CA GLY A 235 -3.90 -16.05 4.32
C GLY A 235 -5.31 -15.95 4.87
N ASN A 236 -6.21 -15.30 4.10
CA ASN A 236 -7.62 -15.11 4.49
C ASN A 236 -8.42 -16.43 4.50
N ASP A 237 -7.93 -17.46 3.82
CA ASP A 237 -8.43 -18.82 3.92
C ASP A 237 -7.49 -19.66 4.81
N PRO A 238 -8.00 -20.40 5.81
CA PRO A 238 -7.18 -21.23 6.69
C PRO A 238 -6.26 -22.23 5.99
N ARG A 239 -6.61 -22.65 4.76
CA ARG A 239 -5.78 -23.54 3.93
C ARG A 239 -4.50 -22.86 3.45
N TRP A 240 -4.50 -21.53 3.36
CA TRP A 240 -3.34 -20.70 2.99
C TRP A 240 -2.42 -20.37 4.18
N ARG A 241 -2.45 -21.16 5.25
CA ARG A 241 -1.59 -20.97 6.42
C ARG A 241 -0.27 -21.73 6.27
N ARG A 242 0.85 -21.00 6.36
CA ARG A 242 2.24 -21.52 6.24
C ARG A 242 2.50 -22.25 4.90
N VAL A 243 1.97 -21.73 3.80
CA VAL A 243 2.17 -22.32 2.46
C VAL A 243 3.51 -21.86 1.87
N PRO A 244 4.45 -22.75 1.55
CA PRO A 244 5.78 -22.41 1.03
C PRO A 244 5.76 -22.17 -0.48
N VAL A 245 5.08 -21.12 -0.92
CA VAL A 245 4.84 -20.78 -2.34
C VAL A 245 6.13 -20.78 -3.16
N ARG A 246 7.16 -20.04 -2.71
CA ARG A 246 8.44 -19.94 -3.43
C ARG A 246 9.08 -21.31 -3.62
N GLU A 247 9.23 -22.07 -2.55
CA GLU A 247 9.94 -23.35 -2.62
C GLU A 247 9.19 -24.39 -3.47
N THR A 248 7.86 -24.41 -3.38
CA THR A 248 7.02 -25.30 -4.19
C THR A 248 7.12 -24.97 -5.68
N LEU A 249 7.02 -23.69 -6.06
CA LEU A 249 7.10 -23.27 -7.45
C LEU A 249 8.52 -23.37 -8.00
N ARG A 250 9.54 -23.01 -7.21
CA ARG A 250 10.94 -23.14 -7.59
C ARG A 250 11.30 -24.59 -7.93
N ARG A 251 10.87 -25.56 -7.12
CA ARG A 251 11.08 -26.99 -7.43
C ARG A 251 10.37 -27.45 -8.71
N LYS A 252 9.20 -26.90 -9.02
CA LYS A 252 8.41 -27.26 -10.21
C LYS A 252 8.91 -26.61 -11.51
N LEU A 253 9.54 -25.44 -11.41
CA LEU A 253 9.83 -24.57 -12.55
C LEU A 253 11.33 -24.36 -12.80
N GLY A 254 12.20 -24.52 -11.78
CA GLY A 254 13.63 -24.26 -11.91
C GLY A 254 13.98 -22.78 -12.09
N VAL A 255 13.04 -21.85 -11.86
CA VAL A 255 13.23 -20.41 -12.02
C VAL A 255 13.22 -19.68 -10.69
N ARG A 256 13.66 -18.41 -10.70
CA ARG A 256 13.49 -17.51 -9.56
C ARG A 256 12.01 -17.20 -9.34
N VAL A 257 11.60 -17.31 -8.08
CA VAL A 257 10.22 -17.02 -7.63
C VAL A 257 10.26 -16.01 -6.48
N ASP A 258 9.70 -14.83 -6.71
CA ASP A 258 9.49 -13.81 -5.69
C ASP A 258 8.05 -13.88 -5.20
N VAL A 259 7.84 -13.68 -3.89
CA VAL A 259 6.51 -13.77 -3.29
C VAL A 259 6.31 -12.57 -2.39
N GLU A 260 5.18 -11.88 -2.52
CA GLU A 260 4.89 -10.67 -1.76
C GLU A 260 3.39 -10.59 -1.40
N ASN A 261 3.06 -9.75 -0.43
CA ASN A 261 1.68 -9.34 -0.15
C ASN A 261 1.17 -8.46 -1.30
N ASN A 262 -0.09 -8.61 -1.69
CA ASN A 262 -0.69 -7.89 -2.82
C ASN A 262 -0.70 -6.36 -2.63
N ALA A 263 -1.06 -5.84 -1.45
CA ALA A 263 -1.05 -4.41 -1.17
C ALA A 263 0.38 -3.83 -1.17
N ARG A 264 1.37 -4.57 -0.63
CA ARG A 264 2.78 -4.17 -0.67
C ARG A 264 3.35 -4.15 -2.09
N ALA A 265 3.03 -5.16 -2.91
CA ALA A 265 3.45 -5.21 -4.30
C ALA A 265 2.79 -4.10 -5.13
N ALA A 266 1.51 -3.81 -4.89
CA ALA A 266 0.81 -2.70 -5.53
C ALA A 266 1.41 -1.34 -5.14
N ALA A 267 1.82 -1.17 -3.87
CA ALA A 267 2.51 0.04 -3.42
C ALA A 267 3.84 0.25 -4.15
N LEU A 268 4.65 -0.81 -4.27
CA LEU A 268 5.89 -0.77 -5.05
C LEU A 268 5.61 -0.43 -6.52
N ALA A 269 4.56 -0.99 -7.11
CA ALA A 269 4.19 -0.72 -8.49
C ALA A 269 3.80 0.75 -8.70
N GLU A 270 2.90 1.26 -7.86
CA GLU A 270 2.51 2.68 -7.89
C GLU A 270 3.72 3.58 -7.74
N TYR A 271 4.52 3.35 -6.71
CA TYR A 271 5.66 4.21 -6.42
C TYR A 271 6.69 4.20 -7.55
N HIS A 272 6.94 3.07 -8.22
CA HIS A 272 8.00 2.96 -9.24
C HIS A 272 7.57 3.26 -10.68
N TYR A 273 6.29 3.11 -11.02
CA TYR A 273 5.83 3.12 -12.41
C TYR A 273 4.74 4.15 -12.70
N THR A 274 4.39 5.00 -11.74
CA THR A 274 3.35 6.02 -11.91
C THR A 274 3.89 7.44 -11.79
N ASN A 275 3.27 8.30 -10.97
CA ASN A 275 3.65 9.70 -10.86
C ASN A 275 5.06 9.84 -10.25
N PRO A 276 6.00 10.51 -10.94
CA PRO A 276 7.35 10.72 -10.44
C PRO A 276 7.43 11.58 -9.16
N ASP A 277 6.39 12.35 -8.85
CA ASP A 277 6.32 13.18 -7.64
C ASP A 277 6.34 12.35 -6.35
N LEU A 278 5.90 11.08 -6.40
CA LEU A 278 5.99 10.15 -5.28
C LEU A 278 7.43 9.95 -4.82
N HIS A 279 8.42 10.08 -5.70
CA HIS A 279 9.84 9.95 -5.33
C HIS A 279 10.38 11.09 -4.49
N ALA A 280 9.67 12.22 -4.44
CA ALA A 280 9.99 13.33 -3.53
C ALA A 280 9.39 13.12 -2.14
N CYS A 281 8.45 12.19 -1.99
CA CYS A 281 7.81 11.88 -0.72
C CYS A 281 8.72 11.01 0.16
N ARG A 282 8.69 11.26 1.47
CA ARG A 282 9.37 10.45 2.47
C ARG A 282 8.48 9.35 3.01
N CYS A 283 7.18 9.57 3.11
CA CYS A 283 6.20 8.60 3.59
C CYS A 283 5.01 8.54 2.61
N VAL A 284 4.87 7.42 1.90
CA VAL A 284 3.74 7.16 1.00
C VAL A 284 2.97 5.95 1.50
N LEU A 285 1.66 6.09 1.63
CA LEU A 285 0.76 5.00 1.96
C LEU A 285 -0.03 4.60 0.72
N PHE A 286 -0.02 3.32 0.39
CA PHE A 286 -0.92 2.75 -0.60
C PHE A 286 -2.00 1.95 0.11
N VAL A 287 -3.24 2.43 0.07
CA VAL A 287 -4.41 1.79 0.69
C VAL A 287 -5.16 0.98 -0.36
N MET A 288 -5.28 -0.33 -0.14
CA MET A 288 -6.03 -1.24 -0.97
C MET A 288 -7.31 -1.67 -0.24
N VAL A 289 -8.48 -1.38 -0.83
CA VAL A 289 -9.80 -1.79 -0.31
C VAL A 289 -10.52 -2.66 -1.33
N THR A 290 -10.49 -3.96 -1.12
CA THR A 290 -11.17 -4.97 -1.96
C THR A 290 -12.00 -5.89 -1.07
N ASP A 291 -11.90 -7.19 -1.26
CA ASP A 291 -12.41 -8.22 -0.35
C ASP A 291 -11.69 -8.17 1.03
N GLY A 292 -10.79 -7.22 1.25
CA GLY A 292 -10.25 -6.85 2.55
C GLY A 292 -9.54 -5.49 2.49
N PHE A 293 -8.71 -5.22 3.48
CA PHE A 293 -8.05 -3.94 3.66
C PHE A 293 -6.56 -4.14 3.96
N GLY A 294 -5.70 -3.60 3.10
CA GLY A 294 -4.25 -3.67 3.27
C GLY A 294 -3.59 -2.35 2.95
N VAL A 295 -2.48 -2.06 3.64
CA VAL A 295 -1.68 -0.86 3.40
C VAL A 295 -0.24 -1.24 3.05
N GLY A 296 0.23 -0.81 1.89
CA GLY A 296 1.67 -0.76 1.62
C GLY A 296 2.25 0.55 2.10
N ILE A 297 3.37 0.50 2.82
CA ILE A 297 4.00 1.67 3.44
C ILE A 297 5.37 1.85 2.80
N ILE A 298 5.64 3.01 2.22
CA ILE A 298 6.95 3.34 1.64
C ILE A 298 7.57 4.45 2.45
N LEU A 299 8.71 4.16 3.07
CA LEU A 299 9.49 5.09 3.88
C LEU A 299 10.85 5.34 3.22
N ASP A 300 11.17 6.60 2.93
CA ASP A 300 12.37 7.05 2.24
C ASP A 300 12.65 6.22 0.97
N GLY A 301 11.59 6.02 0.18
CA GLY A 301 11.61 5.25 -1.07
C GLY A 301 11.75 3.74 -0.93
N ARG A 302 11.59 3.19 0.27
CA ARG A 302 11.70 1.76 0.59
C ARG A 302 10.42 1.21 1.18
N LEU A 303 10.02 0.03 0.74
CA LEU A 303 8.89 -0.68 1.34
C LEU A 303 9.20 -1.05 2.80
N TYR A 304 8.35 -0.60 3.72
CA TYR A 304 8.39 -0.98 5.12
C TYR A 304 7.54 -2.22 5.35
N THR A 305 8.18 -3.32 5.76
CA THR A 305 7.53 -4.62 5.96
C THR A 305 7.33 -4.97 7.45
N GLY A 306 8.02 -4.28 8.34
CA GLY A 306 8.07 -4.58 9.77
C GLY A 306 8.88 -5.84 10.10
N PRO A 307 9.24 -6.06 11.39
CA PRO A 307 10.11 -7.16 11.81
C PRO A 307 9.53 -8.56 11.59
N HIS A 308 8.20 -8.67 11.47
CA HIS A 308 7.49 -9.93 11.29
C HIS A 308 6.80 -10.05 9.93
N MET A 309 7.04 -9.10 9.03
CA MET A 309 6.40 -8.99 7.72
C MET A 309 4.89 -8.67 7.76
N ALA A 310 4.41 -8.10 8.87
CA ALA A 310 3.00 -7.78 9.12
C ALA A 310 2.72 -6.27 9.23
N ALA A 311 3.67 -5.41 8.87
CA ALA A 311 3.37 -3.98 8.77
C ALA A 311 2.34 -3.75 7.65
N GLY A 312 1.37 -2.86 7.90
CA GLY A 312 0.31 -2.54 6.94
C GLY A 312 -1.02 -3.25 7.17
N GLU A 313 -1.12 -4.14 8.17
CA GLU A 313 -2.36 -4.83 8.58
C GLU A 313 -3.33 -3.90 9.36
N PHE A 314 -3.48 -2.66 8.90
CA PHE A 314 -4.35 -1.65 9.52
C PHE A 314 -5.84 -1.96 9.37
N GLY A 315 -6.21 -2.89 8.49
CA GLY A 315 -7.56 -3.43 8.42
C GLY A 315 -8.01 -4.08 9.75
N GLN A 316 -7.05 -4.49 10.57
CA GLN A 316 -7.28 -5.13 11.86
C GLN A 316 -7.39 -4.14 13.03
N MET A 317 -7.33 -2.84 12.77
CA MET A 317 -7.61 -1.81 13.77
C MET A 317 -9.10 -1.80 14.11
N VAL A 318 -9.44 -1.82 15.39
CA VAL A 318 -10.82 -1.63 15.87
C VAL A 318 -11.16 -0.15 15.83
N VAL A 319 -12.17 0.23 15.05
CA VAL A 319 -12.60 1.63 14.82
C VAL A 319 -14.05 1.87 15.19
N ALA A 320 -14.79 0.82 15.57
CA ALA A 320 -16.16 0.91 16.03
C ALA A 320 -16.43 -0.14 17.11
N ASP A 321 -17.37 0.15 18.00
CA ASP A 321 -17.95 -0.84 18.90
C ASP A 321 -19.21 -1.42 18.24
N VAL A 322 -19.16 -2.68 17.80
CA VAL A 322 -20.25 -3.35 17.07
C VAL A 322 -20.72 -4.58 17.85
N GLY A 323 -22.03 -4.83 17.81
CA GLY A 323 -22.68 -5.94 18.54
C GLY A 323 -22.27 -7.34 18.08
N ASP A 324 -22.81 -8.36 18.77
CA ASP A 324 -22.39 -9.78 18.71
C ASP A 324 -22.63 -10.54 17.39
N SER A 325 -23.08 -9.90 16.30
CA SER A 325 -23.72 -10.59 15.18
C SER A 325 -22.79 -11.29 14.17
N GLU A 326 -21.46 -11.13 14.23
CA GLU A 326 -20.54 -11.74 13.24
C GLU A 326 -19.26 -12.33 13.90
N PRO A 327 -18.80 -13.52 13.47
CA PRO A 327 -17.57 -14.15 13.96
C PRO A 327 -16.33 -13.56 13.25
N HIS A 328 -15.97 -12.33 13.61
CA HIS A 328 -14.65 -11.76 13.32
C HIS A 328 -13.75 -11.87 14.56
N ASP A 329 -12.46 -12.14 14.39
CA ASP A 329 -11.51 -12.28 15.50
C ASP A 329 -11.32 -10.96 16.28
N ARG A 330 -11.53 -9.84 15.58
CA ARG A 330 -11.55 -8.46 16.10
C ARG A 330 -12.79 -7.74 15.63
N ARG A 331 -13.80 -7.64 16.49
CA ARG A 331 -15.06 -6.96 16.18
C ARG A 331 -14.84 -5.48 15.95
N GLY A 332 -15.55 -4.93 14.97
CA GLY A 332 -15.49 -3.51 14.63
C GLY A 332 -14.15 -3.11 14.04
N CYS A 333 -13.39 -4.08 13.53
CA CYS A 333 -12.19 -3.79 12.79
C CYS A 333 -12.51 -3.09 11.47
N LEU A 334 -11.57 -2.27 10.99
CA LEU A 334 -11.76 -1.48 9.78
C LEU A 334 -12.12 -2.35 8.57
N GLU A 335 -11.44 -3.48 8.36
CA GLU A 335 -11.70 -4.41 7.25
C GLU A 335 -13.14 -4.93 7.26
N GLN A 336 -13.66 -5.29 8.43
CA GLN A 336 -15.05 -5.76 8.61
C GLN A 336 -16.07 -4.69 8.20
N LEU A 337 -15.68 -3.41 8.18
CA LEU A 337 -16.58 -2.29 7.92
C LEU A 337 -16.45 -1.75 6.50
N VAL A 338 -15.30 -1.92 5.83
CA VAL A 338 -15.02 -1.30 4.52
C VAL A 338 -14.79 -2.27 3.37
N SER A 339 -14.62 -3.56 3.64
CA SER A 339 -14.39 -4.56 2.59
C SER A 339 -15.60 -4.71 1.64
N ASN A 340 -15.38 -5.30 0.46
CA ASN A 340 -16.43 -5.61 -0.50
C ASN A 340 -17.56 -6.44 0.13
N GLN A 341 -17.20 -7.39 0.99
CA GLN A 341 -18.17 -8.19 1.73
C GLN A 341 -19.02 -7.32 2.67
N ALA A 342 -18.40 -6.38 3.39
CA ALA A 342 -19.09 -5.45 4.27
C ALA A 342 -20.08 -4.55 3.50
N ILE A 343 -19.65 -4.03 2.35
CA ILE A 343 -20.49 -3.21 1.47
C ILE A 343 -21.71 -4.02 0.99
N CYS A 344 -21.49 -5.24 0.49
CA CYS A 344 -22.55 -6.11 0.01
C CYS A 344 -23.53 -6.49 1.13
N ALA A 345 -23.02 -6.86 2.31
CA ALA A 345 -23.85 -7.20 3.47
C ALA A 345 -24.71 -6.02 3.93
N ARG A 346 -24.12 -4.81 3.96
CA ARG A 346 -24.85 -3.59 4.33
C ARG A 346 -25.96 -3.25 3.34
N TYR A 347 -25.68 -3.32 2.05
CA TYR A 347 -26.68 -3.10 1.01
C TYR A 347 -27.82 -4.13 1.10
N ALA A 348 -27.49 -5.41 1.25
CA ALA A 348 -28.44 -6.51 1.41
C ALA A 348 -29.38 -6.35 2.61
N ALA A 349 -28.82 -5.94 3.76
CA ALA A 349 -29.60 -5.71 4.97
C ALA A 349 -30.63 -4.58 4.79
N LEU A 350 -30.29 -3.55 4.02
CA LEU A 350 -31.19 -2.42 3.74
C LEU A 350 -32.26 -2.75 2.69
N THR A 351 -31.98 -3.66 1.75
CA THR A 351 -32.96 -4.11 0.75
C THR A 351 -33.85 -5.25 1.23
N SER A 352 -33.65 -5.77 2.45
CA SER A 352 -34.27 -7.00 2.96
C SER A 352 -34.06 -8.23 2.06
N ASP A 353 -33.00 -8.22 1.24
CA ASP A 353 -32.65 -9.33 0.35
C ASP A 353 -31.65 -10.28 1.02
N SER A 354 -32.18 -11.37 1.57
CA SER A 354 -31.36 -12.39 2.23
C SER A 354 -30.45 -13.17 1.27
N ALA A 355 -30.70 -13.15 -0.05
CA ALA A 355 -29.91 -13.90 -1.03
C ALA A 355 -28.51 -13.29 -1.26
N ALA A 356 -28.33 -12.00 -0.95
CA ALA A 356 -27.10 -11.27 -1.22
C ALA A 356 -25.93 -11.56 -0.25
N THR A 357 -26.14 -12.37 0.81
CA THR A 357 -25.10 -12.81 1.77
C THR A 357 -24.32 -14.05 1.34
N THR A 358 -24.64 -14.64 0.18
CA THR A 358 -23.94 -15.84 -0.33
C THR A 358 -22.50 -15.55 -0.76
N SER A 359 -21.62 -16.55 -0.59
CA SER A 359 -20.26 -16.54 -1.13
C SER A 359 -20.27 -16.34 -2.64
N GLY A 360 -19.38 -15.51 -3.19
CA GLY A 360 -19.38 -15.20 -4.62
C GLY A 360 -18.39 -14.09 -4.96
N ASP A 361 -18.46 -13.60 -6.20
CA ASP A 361 -17.69 -12.43 -6.65
C ASP A 361 -18.23 -11.15 -5.98
N TYR A 362 -17.62 -10.76 -4.87
CA TYR A 362 -17.99 -9.54 -4.16
C TYR A 362 -17.57 -8.29 -4.93
N ALA A 363 -16.48 -8.32 -5.69
CA ALA A 363 -16.05 -7.18 -6.49
C ALA A 363 -17.08 -6.83 -7.57
N ALA A 364 -17.59 -7.83 -8.31
CA ALA A 364 -18.64 -7.62 -9.29
C ALA A 364 -19.97 -7.12 -8.66
N ARG A 365 -20.30 -7.58 -7.45
CA ARG A 365 -21.46 -7.08 -6.69
C ARG A 365 -21.29 -5.63 -6.27
N VAL A 366 -20.13 -5.25 -5.72
CA VAL A 366 -19.85 -3.86 -5.37
C VAL A 366 -19.91 -2.96 -6.59
N ARG A 367 -19.40 -3.39 -7.75
CA ARG A 367 -19.54 -2.62 -9.00
C ARG A 367 -21.01 -2.39 -9.37
N ARG A 368 -21.90 -3.37 -9.17
CA ARG A 368 -23.35 -3.20 -9.37
C ARG A 368 -23.96 -2.22 -8.36
N ILE A 369 -23.55 -2.27 -7.09
CA ILE A 369 -24.00 -1.31 -6.07
C ILE A 369 -23.53 0.11 -6.42
N CYS A 370 -22.30 0.27 -6.90
CA CYS A 370 -21.77 1.55 -7.38
C CYS A 370 -22.60 2.08 -8.56
N GLN A 371 -22.96 1.21 -9.51
CA GLN A 371 -23.83 1.59 -10.62
C GLN A 371 -25.22 1.99 -10.15
N ALA A 372 -25.83 1.24 -9.22
CA ALA A 372 -27.13 1.58 -8.64
C ALA A 372 -27.11 2.96 -7.95
N ALA A 373 -26.03 3.31 -7.25
CA ALA A 373 -25.87 4.64 -6.67
C ALA A 373 -25.78 5.74 -7.75
N ILE A 374 -25.04 5.51 -8.84
CA ILE A 374 -25.01 6.42 -9.99
C ILE A 374 -26.40 6.60 -10.60
N ASP A 375 -27.20 5.53 -10.63
CA ASP A 375 -28.57 5.52 -11.15
C ASP A 375 -29.60 6.10 -10.15
N GLY A 376 -29.16 6.57 -8.98
CA GLY A 376 -30.01 7.28 -8.01
C GLY A 376 -30.60 6.42 -6.89
N ASP A 377 -30.18 5.16 -6.73
CA ASP A 377 -30.69 4.29 -5.67
C ASP A 377 -30.29 4.83 -4.27
N PRO A 378 -31.25 5.21 -3.41
CA PRO A 378 -30.96 5.74 -2.08
C PRO A 378 -30.33 4.70 -1.14
N ILE A 379 -30.63 3.42 -1.31
CA ILE A 379 -30.06 2.34 -0.50
C ILE A 379 -28.60 2.11 -0.84
N ALA A 380 -28.26 2.16 -2.14
CA ALA A 380 -26.88 2.08 -2.59
C ALA A 380 -26.04 3.27 -2.06
N HIS A 381 -26.60 4.48 -2.12
CA HIS A 381 -26.00 5.67 -1.52
C HIS A 381 -25.74 5.50 -0.02
N GLU A 382 -26.72 5.02 0.74
CA GLU A 382 -26.58 4.80 2.18
C GLU A 382 -25.45 3.81 2.49
N ALA A 383 -25.41 2.68 1.78
CA ALA A 383 -24.41 1.65 2.00
C ALA A 383 -22.98 2.14 1.70
N LEU A 384 -22.82 2.94 0.64
CA LEU A 384 -21.55 3.56 0.25
C LEU A 384 -21.15 4.71 1.18
N ARG A 385 -22.11 5.51 1.65
CA ARG A 385 -21.85 6.62 2.58
C ARG A 385 -21.27 6.11 3.90
N GLU A 386 -21.87 5.08 4.47
CA GLU A 386 -21.38 4.47 5.70
C GLU A 386 -19.99 3.84 5.51
N THR A 387 -19.73 3.26 4.33
CA THR A 387 -18.40 2.74 3.96
C THR A 387 -17.36 3.87 3.90
N ALA A 388 -17.69 4.98 3.24
CA ALA A 388 -16.80 6.13 3.12
C ALA A 388 -16.48 6.75 4.49
N ARG A 389 -17.45 6.77 5.41
CA ARG A 389 -17.24 7.22 6.79
C ARG A 389 -16.17 6.38 7.50
N TYR A 390 -16.31 5.06 7.51
CA TYR A 390 -15.30 4.20 8.17
C TYR A 390 -13.94 4.23 7.46
N LEU A 391 -13.94 4.29 6.13
CA LEU A 391 -12.70 4.44 5.36
C LEU A 391 -11.98 5.76 5.71
N GLY A 392 -12.73 6.86 5.82
CA GLY A 392 -12.21 8.15 6.26
C GLY A 392 -11.62 8.11 7.67
N LEU A 393 -12.30 7.47 8.63
CA LEU A 393 -11.77 7.25 9.98
C LEU A 393 -10.47 6.44 9.97
N GLY A 394 -10.42 5.38 9.15
CA GLY A 394 -9.21 4.58 8.95
C GLY A 394 -8.05 5.42 8.43
N ILE A 395 -8.28 6.20 7.37
CA ILE A 395 -7.25 7.08 6.76
C ILE A 395 -6.82 8.16 7.75
N ALA A 396 -7.73 8.77 8.50
CA ALA A 396 -7.40 9.76 9.51
C ALA A 396 -6.45 9.19 10.58
N ASN A 397 -6.71 7.96 11.04
CA ASN A 397 -5.81 7.29 11.98
C ASN A 397 -4.44 6.97 11.37
N LEU A 398 -4.38 6.61 10.08
CA LEU A 398 -3.11 6.44 9.37
C LEU A 398 -2.32 7.74 9.30
N MET A 399 -3.01 8.86 9.05
CA MET A 399 -2.39 10.19 9.05
C MET A 399 -1.78 10.53 10.40
N TRP A 400 -2.56 10.37 11.49
CA TRP A 400 -2.06 10.58 12.85
C TRP A 400 -0.91 9.66 13.24
N GLY A 401 -0.95 8.41 12.77
CA GLY A 401 0.04 7.40 13.14
C GLY A 401 1.34 7.46 12.34
N LEU A 402 1.31 7.90 11.09
CA LEU A 402 2.43 7.76 10.15
C LEU A 402 2.91 9.05 9.49
N ASP A 403 2.18 10.17 9.64
CA ASP A 403 2.53 11.46 9.02
C ASP A 403 2.94 11.35 7.55
N PRO A 404 2.04 10.85 6.68
CA PRO A 404 2.36 10.60 5.28
C PRO A 404 2.38 11.88 4.45
N ASP A 405 3.26 11.96 3.46
CA ASP A 405 3.21 12.99 2.42
C ASP A 405 2.05 12.72 1.44
N ALA A 406 1.76 11.43 1.17
CA ALA A 406 0.74 11.02 0.23
C ALA A 406 0.02 9.72 0.64
N VAL A 407 -1.29 9.68 0.37
CA VAL A 407 -2.13 8.50 0.47
C VAL A 407 -2.71 8.20 -0.91
N ILE A 408 -2.27 7.07 -1.47
CA ILE A 408 -2.75 6.54 -2.75
C ILE A 408 -3.76 5.45 -2.45
N LEU A 409 -4.93 5.49 -3.08
CA LEU A 409 -6.00 4.55 -2.80
C LEU A 409 -6.40 3.77 -4.06
N TRP A 410 -6.56 2.47 -3.92
CA TRP A 410 -7.29 1.67 -4.89
C TRP A 410 -8.42 0.89 -4.23
N SER A 411 -9.59 0.91 -4.86
CA SER A 411 -10.76 0.18 -4.43
C SER A 411 -11.66 -0.20 -5.61
N THR A 412 -12.50 -1.22 -5.41
CA THR A 412 -13.63 -1.57 -6.29
C THR A 412 -14.69 -0.47 -6.41
N MET A 413 -14.65 0.52 -5.51
CA MET A 413 -15.52 1.70 -5.50
C MET A 413 -14.96 2.87 -6.35
N ASP A 414 -13.97 2.63 -7.20
CA ASP A 414 -13.32 3.63 -8.03
C ASP A 414 -14.31 4.44 -8.90
N LEU A 415 -15.35 3.80 -9.41
CA LEU A 415 -16.41 4.42 -10.22
C LEU A 415 -17.17 5.55 -9.53
N VAL A 416 -17.32 5.47 -8.20
CA VAL A 416 -18.08 6.44 -7.39
C VAL A 416 -17.16 7.34 -6.55
N TRP A 417 -15.85 7.36 -6.86
CA TRP A 417 -14.89 8.12 -6.07
C TRP A 417 -15.23 9.61 -5.86
N PRO A 418 -15.73 10.37 -6.86
CA PRO A 418 -16.13 11.76 -6.65
C PRO A 418 -17.22 11.93 -5.59
N MET A 419 -18.08 10.92 -5.41
CA MET A 419 -19.12 10.89 -4.38
C MET A 419 -18.55 10.52 -2.99
N LEU A 420 -17.58 9.61 -2.94
CA LEU A 420 -17.00 9.13 -1.67
C LEU A 420 -15.96 10.11 -1.10
N LEU A 421 -15.19 10.78 -1.95
CA LEU A 421 -14.07 11.62 -1.51
C LEU A 421 -14.49 12.72 -0.50
N PRO A 422 -15.57 13.49 -0.70
CA PRO A 422 -15.99 14.49 0.29
C PRO A 422 -16.35 13.86 1.64
N LEU A 423 -16.96 12.67 1.65
CA LEU A 423 -17.34 11.96 2.86
C LEU A 423 -16.13 11.41 3.62
N ILE A 424 -15.13 10.92 2.88
CA ILE A 424 -13.82 10.53 3.43
C ILE A 424 -13.15 11.75 4.05
N GLN A 425 -13.13 12.89 3.33
CA GLN A 425 -12.50 14.14 3.77
C GLN A 425 -13.13 14.72 5.04
N GLN A 426 -14.44 14.55 5.25
CA GLN A 426 -15.12 14.97 6.48
C GLN A 426 -14.57 14.27 7.75
N GLN A 427 -13.94 13.11 7.61
CA GLN A 427 -13.38 12.37 8.74
C GLN A 427 -11.92 12.70 9.01
N LEU A 428 -11.27 13.43 8.10
CA LEU A 428 -9.86 13.76 8.22
C LEU A 428 -9.66 14.88 9.25
N PRO A 429 -8.47 14.99 9.85
CA PRO A 429 -8.16 16.09 10.76
C PRO A 429 -8.43 17.44 10.11
N ASP A 430 -9.02 18.39 10.85
CA ASP A 430 -9.13 19.77 10.39
C ASP A 430 -7.72 20.36 10.22
N LEU A 431 -7.29 20.46 8.96
CA LEU A 431 -5.99 21.00 8.55
C LEU A 431 -5.90 22.52 8.79
N GLY A 432 -6.99 23.16 9.23
CA GLY A 432 -7.10 24.59 9.47
C GLY A 432 -6.23 25.12 10.62
N HIS A 433 -5.90 24.32 11.64
CA HIS A 433 -5.36 24.85 12.92
C HIS A 433 -3.90 24.50 13.24
N GLY A 434 -3.13 23.95 12.30
CA GLY A 434 -1.68 23.74 12.46
C GLY A 434 -0.93 23.48 11.15
N PRO A 435 0.41 23.58 11.12
CA PRO A 435 1.22 23.30 9.92
C PRO A 435 1.27 21.80 9.57
N SER A 436 1.00 20.92 10.54
CA SER A 436 1.01 19.48 10.35
C SER A 436 -0.15 19.03 9.46
N PHE A 437 0.13 18.19 8.47
CA PHE A 437 -0.82 17.55 7.53
C PHE A 437 -1.48 18.42 6.44
N ARG A 438 -1.24 19.74 6.38
CA ARG A 438 -1.84 20.62 5.34
C ARG A 438 -1.53 20.22 3.88
N SER A 439 -0.48 19.44 3.67
CA SER A 439 0.02 19.05 2.36
C SER A 439 -0.23 17.59 1.98
N VAL A 440 -0.92 16.80 2.81
CA VAL A 440 -1.14 15.37 2.50
C VAL A 440 -2.01 15.23 1.25
N GLN A 441 -1.47 14.60 0.21
CA GLN A 441 -2.21 14.36 -1.01
C GLN A 441 -2.97 13.03 -0.93
N ILE A 442 -4.30 13.07 -1.05
CA ILE A 442 -5.13 11.87 -1.16
C ILE A 442 -5.62 11.74 -2.60
N ARG A 443 -5.26 10.65 -3.27
CA ARG A 443 -5.62 10.42 -4.67
C ARG A 443 -5.82 8.95 -4.99
N LEU A 444 -6.53 8.67 -6.09
CA LEU A 444 -6.65 7.31 -6.60
C LEU A 444 -5.34 6.83 -7.24
N SER A 445 -5.13 5.52 -7.16
CA SER A 445 -4.13 4.77 -7.91
C SER A 445 -4.25 5.04 -9.41
N MET A 446 -3.12 5.29 -10.08
CA MET A 446 -3.08 5.42 -11.54
C MET A 446 -3.11 4.06 -12.24
N LEU A 447 -2.59 3.01 -11.60
CA LEU A 447 -2.65 1.65 -12.12
C LEU A 447 -4.05 1.04 -11.98
N GLY A 448 -4.89 1.59 -11.10
CA GLY A 448 -6.25 1.14 -10.85
C GLY A 448 -6.27 -0.37 -10.55
N GLU A 449 -7.17 -1.10 -11.21
CA GLU A 449 -7.32 -2.55 -11.05
C GLU A 449 -6.06 -3.36 -11.43
N GLN A 450 -5.12 -2.77 -12.16
CA GLN A 450 -3.88 -3.43 -12.55
C GLN A 450 -2.78 -3.32 -11.50
N CYS A 451 -2.95 -2.55 -10.42
CA CYS A 451 -1.89 -2.27 -9.45
C CYS A 451 -1.21 -3.54 -8.89
N ALA A 452 -2.00 -4.54 -8.47
CA ALA A 452 -1.48 -5.81 -7.98
C ALA A 452 -0.84 -6.66 -9.10
N ALA A 453 -1.39 -6.62 -10.31
CA ALA A 453 -0.87 -7.34 -11.47
C ALA A 453 0.51 -6.81 -11.91
N VAL A 454 0.64 -5.48 -12.02
CA VAL A 454 1.92 -4.81 -12.29
C VAL A 454 2.89 -5.08 -11.15
N GLY A 455 2.45 -4.99 -9.89
CA GLY A 455 3.26 -5.34 -8.72
C GLY A 455 3.83 -6.74 -8.83
N ALA A 456 2.97 -7.76 -9.03
CA ALA A 456 3.41 -9.15 -9.17
C ALA A 456 4.36 -9.33 -10.36
N ALA A 457 4.02 -8.81 -11.54
CA ALA A 457 4.80 -9.02 -12.75
C ALA A 457 6.15 -8.28 -12.75
N THR A 458 6.31 -7.26 -11.88
CA THR A 458 7.54 -6.49 -11.79
C THR A 458 8.50 -6.91 -10.66
N LEU A 459 8.04 -7.73 -9.71
CA LEU A 459 8.89 -8.31 -8.65
C LEU A 459 10.17 -8.99 -9.20
N PRO A 460 10.12 -9.77 -10.30
CA PRO A 460 11.33 -10.39 -10.86
C PRO A 460 12.42 -9.38 -11.22
N PHE A 461 12.07 -8.15 -11.63
CA PHE A 461 13.06 -7.12 -11.97
C PHE A 461 13.67 -6.42 -10.74
N SER A 462 13.11 -6.59 -9.53
CA SER A 462 13.52 -5.84 -8.33
C SER A 462 15.04 -5.84 -8.06
N PRO A 463 15.79 -6.96 -8.17
CA PRO A 463 17.23 -6.96 -7.91
C PRO A 463 18.08 -6.19 -8.93
N LEU A 464 17.54 -5.91 -10.12
CA LEU A 464 18.17 -5.05 -11.11
C LEU A 464 18.16 -3.59 -10.63
N PHE A 465 17.09 -3.19 -9.94
CA PHE A 465 16.87 -1.82 -9.46
C PHE A 465 17.35 -1.59 -8.02
N ASN A 466 17.54 -2.63 -7.20
CA ASN A 466 17.79 -2.52 -5.75
C ASN A 466 19.13 -3.11 -5.28
N ALA A 467 20.18 -2.95 -6.09
CA ALA A 467 21.54 -3.32 -5.68
C ALA A 467 21.93 -2.58 -4.38
N GLY A 468 22.07 -3.35 -3.29
CA GLY A 468 22.31 -2.85 -1.93
C GLY A 468 21.47 -3.54 -0.86
N GLU A 469 20.34 -4.17 -1.21
CA GLU A 469 19.43 -4.80 -0.24
C GLU A 469 19.61 -6.32 -0.12
N SER A 470 20.07 -7.01 -1.18
CA SER A 470 20.33 -8.47 -1.15
C SER A 470 21.44 -8.93 -0.20
N ALA A 471 22.18 -8.02 0.45
CA ALA A 471 23.26 -8.37 1.38
C ALA A 471 22.81 -8.51 2.85
N ARG A 472 21.52 -8.37 3.14
CA ARG A 472 20.96 -8.67 4.48
C ARG A 472 20.39 -10.10 4.51
N THR A 473 21.24 -11.09 4.28
CA THR A 473 21.02 -12.42 4.88
C THR A 473 21.22 -12.25 6.39
N PRO A 474 20.21 -12.50 7.25
CA PRO A 474 20.47 -12.67 8.66
C PRO A 474 21.13 -14.03 8.83
N ASP A 475 22.46 -14.02 8.90
CA ASP A 475 23.23 -15.10 9.49
C ASP A 475 22.97 -15.06 10.99
N ALA A 476 21.84 -15.62 11.42
CA ALA A 476 21.50 -15.85 12.82
C ALA A 476 20.43 -16.94 12.93
N ALA A 477 20.91 -18.18 13.08
CA ALA A 477 20.22 -19.32 13.68
C ALA A 477 18.74 -19.54 13.26
N VAL A 478 18.55 -20.25 12.15
CA VAL A 478 17.36 -21.08 11.95
C VAL A 478 17.36 -22.14 13.05
N ARG A 479 16.65 -21.91 14.15
CA ARG A 479 16.22 -23.02 15.01
C ARG A 479 15.03 -23.69 14.32
N PRO A 480 15.02 -25.03 14.18
CA PRO A 480 13.88 -25.72 13.60
C PRO A 480 12.65 -25.42 14.46
N ILE A 481 11.56 -25.00 13.80
CA ILE A 481 10.25 -24.99 14.42
C ILE A 481 9.90 -26.45 14.67
N GLU A 482 10.03 -26.90 15.92
CA GLU A 482 9.54 -28.20 16.35
C GLU A 482 8.04 -28.31 15.99
N ARG A 483 7.68 -29.46 15.41
CA ARG A 483 6.30 -29.85 15.17
C ARG A 483 5.58 -29.92 16.52
N GLN A 484 4.95 -28.81 16.93
CA GLN A 484 4.03 -28.86 18.05
C GLN A 484 2.68 -29.39 17.59
N ASP A 485 2.23 -30.41 18.32
CA ASP A 485 1.20 -31.36 17.98
C ASP A 485 -0.16 -30.77 17.58
N ARG A 486 -0.74 -31.44 16.58
CA ARG A 486 -2.09 -31.25 16.04
C ARG A 486 -3.23 -31.63 17.01
N LYS A 487 -3.01 -31.66 18.34
CA LYS A 487 -3.95 -32.27 19.30
C LYS A 487 -4.57 -31.38 20.38
N THR A 488 -4.31 -30.07 20.41
CA THR A 488 -4.81 -29.20 21.52
C THR A 488 -5.97 -28.27 21.18
N TYR A 489 -6.70 -28.50 20.08
CA TYR A 489 -7.88 -27.69 19.72
C TYR A 489 -9.23 -28.42 19.84
N ALA A 490 -9.26 -29.60 20.48
CA ALA A 490 -10.47 -30.41 20.64
C ALA A 490 -10.97 -30.54 22.09
N ARG A 491 -10.61 -29.63 23.01
CA ARG A 491 -10.94 -29.77 24.44
C ARG A 491 -11.53 -28.56 25.15
N SER A 492 -12.01 -27.53 24.43
CA SER A 492 -12.70 -26.37 25.02
C SER A 492 -14.16 -26.18 24.59
N HIS A 493 -14.78 -27.17 23.94
CA HIS A 493 -16.22 -27.17 23.64
C HIS A 493 -16.88 -28.51 23.98
N ARG A 494 -16.97 -28.78 25.28
CA ARG A 494 -17.97 -29.67 25.88
C ARG A 494 -18.04 -29.29 27.35
N LEU A 495 -19.13 -28.61 27.73
CA LEU A 495 -19.80 -28.62 29.03
C LEU A 495 -20.68 -27.36 29.10
N SER A 496 -21.94 -27.48 28.68
CA SER A 496 -23.09 -26.71 29.20
C SER A 496 -24.36 -27.06 28.40
N THR A 497 -24.90 -28.26 28.63
CA THR A 497 -26.31 -28.55 28.37
C THR A 497 -26.83 -29.37 29.54
N GLY A 498 -27.24 -28.69 30.61
CA GLY A 498 -28.03 -29.27 31.68
C GLY A 498 -29.47 -28.79 31.55
N SER A 499 -30.35 -29.62 31.00
CA SER A 499 -31.79 -29.50 31.22
C SER A 499 -32.15 -30.18 32.55
N PRO A 500 -33.00 -29.58 33.40
CA PRO A 500 -33.56 -30.26 34.55
C PRO A 500 -34.91 -30.91 34.20
N ARG A 501 -35.11 -32.14 34.69
CA ARG A 501 -36.41 -32.80 34.94
C ARG A 501 -36.23 -33.64 36.21
N PRO A 502 -37.28 -33.88 37.03
CA PRO A 502 -38.58 -34.42 36.61
C PRO A 502 -39.60 -33.38 36.17
#